data_AF-A0A6S6XB21-F1
#
_entry.id   AF-A0A6S6XB21-F1
#
_cell.length_a   1.000
_cell.length_b   1.000
_cell.length_c   1.000
_cell.angle_alpha   90.00
_cell.angle_beta   90.00
_cell.angle_gamma   90.00
#
_symmetry.space_group_name_H-M   'P 1'
#
loop_
_entity.id
_entity.type
_entity.pdbx_description
1 polymer ?
#
loop_
_entity_poly.entity_id
_entity_poly.type
_entity_poly.pdbx_seq_one_letter_code
_entity_poly.pdbx_strand_id
1 'polypeptide(L)'
;MTKEEAYDVVNDYLQTRVCAKMIKRYRVLEKLPNFFSIYRTVFSYIVLHHDNWKAECLFSNPNEFQINIHQCFWYDACLQNGCPELTSAFCACDDTLYSCLHKMRFYRSGQWFDRTW
;
A
#
# COMPACT_ATOMS: atom_id res chain seq x y z
N MET A 1 6.91 -20.89 -17.10
CA MET A 1 6.10 -20.18 -16.10
C MET A 1 5.13 -19.30 -16.85
N THR A 2 3.83 -19.54 -16.70
CA THR A 2 2.79 -18.67 -17.25
C THR A 2 2.68 -17.38 -16.43
N LYS A 3 1.94 -16.38 -16.94
CA LYS A 3 1.66 -15.16 -16.16
C LYS A 3 0.89 -15.44 -14.88
N GLU A 4 -0.04 -16.39 -14.94
CA GLU A 4 -0.84 -16.83 -13.79
C GLU A 4 0.03 -17.53 -12.74
N GLU A 5 0.91 -18.45 -13.14
CA GLU A 5 1.85 -19.09 -12.22
C GLU A 5 2.81 -18.07 -11.58
N ALA A 6 3.27 -17.09 -12.34
CA ALA A 6 4.12 -16.02 -11.81
C ALA A 6 3.36 -15.14 -10.81
N TYR A 7 2.10 -14.79 -11.12
CA TYR A 7 1.23 -14.06 -10.22
C TYR A 7 1.04 -14.81 -8.90
N ASP A 8 0.72 -16.10 -8.95
CA ASP A 8 0.51 -16.91 -7.74
C ASP A 8 1.75 -16.97 -6.87
N VAL A 9 2.93 -17.15 -7.46
CA VAL A 9 4.21 -17.16 -6.73
C VAL A 9 4.48 -15.80 -6.06
N VAL A 10 4.28 -14.69 -6.79
CA VAL A 10 4.51 -13.34 -6.25
C VAL A 10 3.50 -13.02 -5.16
N ASN A 11 2.22 -13.33 -5.39
CA ASN A 11 1.15 -13.09 -4.43
C ASN A 11 1.36 -13.92 -3.17
N ASP A 12 1.66 -15.23 -3.28
CA ASP A 12 1.98 -16.07 -2.11
C ASP A 12 3.15 -15.48 -1.31
N TYR A 13 4.23 -15.05 -1.99
CA TYR A 13 5.36 -14.43 -1.31
C TYR A 13 4.97 -13.12 -0.60
N LEU A 14 4.21 -12.25 -1.25
CA LEU A 14 3.74 -11.00 -0.67
C LEU A 14 2.87 -11.28 0.56
N GLN A 15 1.92 -12.21 0.48
CA GLN A 15 1.00 -12.52 1.58
C GLN A 15 1.71 -13.24 2.74
N THR A 16 2.46 -14.30 2.45
CA THR A 16 3.00 -15.19 3.48
C THR A 16 4.32 -14.70 4.09
N ARG A 17 5.12 -13.91 3.35
CA ARG A 17 6.43 -13.43 3.81
C ARG A 17 6.42 -11.94 4.11
N VAL A 18 6.06 -11.10 3.13
CA VAL A 18 6.15 -9.64 3.27
C VAL A 18 5.11 -9.14 4.27
N CYS A 19 3.84 -9.42 4.00
CA CYS A 19 2.71 -9.05 4.85
C CYS A 19 2.89 -9.62 6.28
N ALA A 20 3.22 -10.90 6.45
CA ALA A 20 3.47 -11.49 7.77
C ALA A 20 4.58 -10.78 8.58
N LYS A 21 5.68 -10.40 7.91
CA LYS A 21 6.78 -9.65 8.55
C LYS A 21 6.35 -8.22 8.90
N MET A 22 5.64 -7.54 8.02
CA MET A 22 5.19 -6.17 8.22
C MET A 22 4.12 -6.09 9.31
N ILE A 23 3.15 -7.00 9.35
CA ILE A 23 2.13 -7.10 10.41
C ILE A 23 2.79 -7.23 11.78
N LYS A 24 3.80 -8.11 11.93
CA LYS A 24 4.53 -8.25 13.20
C LYS A 24 5.19 -6.94 13.62
N ARG A 25 5.79 -6.21 12.68
CA ARG A 25 6.41 -4.90 12.93
C ARG A 25 5.37 -3.86 13.34
N TYR A 26 4.28 -3.73 12.60
CA TYR A 26 3.25 -2.76 12.92
C TYR A 26 2.57 -3.06 14.25
N ARG A 27 2.32 -4.32 14.62
CA ARG A 27 1.79 -4.67 15.95
C ARG A 27 2.69 -4.20 17.10
N VAL A 28 4.00 -4.11 16.87
CA VAL A 28 4.94 -3.52 17.84
C VAL A 28 4.83 -1.99 17.82
N LEU A 29 4.81 -1.37 16.63
CA LEU A 29 4.68 0.08 16.48
C LEU A 29 3.35 0.62 17.03
N GLU A 30 2.25 -0.13 16.88
CA GLU A 30 0.94 0.23 17.42
C GLU A 30 0.93 0.33 18.94
N LYS A 31 1.92 -0.23 19.65
CA LYS A 31 2.05 -0.03 21.10
C LYS A 31 2.54 1.37 21.48
N LEU A 32 3.13 2.11 20.53
CA LEU A 32 3.61 3.46 20.79
C LEU A 32 2.43 4.43 21.04
N PRO A 33 2.60 5.39 21.96
CA PRO A 33 1.67 6.51 22.05
C PRO A 33 1.70 7.29 20.73
N ASN A 34 0.55 7.86 20.34
CA ASN A 34 0.43 8.66 19.12
C ASN A 34 0.79 7.94 17.81
N PHE A 35 0.71 6.60 17.77
CA PHE A 35 0.99 5.78 16.58
C PHE A 35 0.40 6.38 15.29
N PHE A 36 -0.90 6.72 15.30
CA PHE A 36 -1.55 7.27 14.11
C PHE A 36 -0.95 8.60 13.67
N SER A 37 -0.61 9.50 14.61
CA SER A 37 0.03 10.78 14.30
C SER A 37 1.40 10.57 13.64
N ILE A 38 2.22 9.67 14.20
CA ILE A 38 3.53 9.32 13.64
C ILE A 38 3.37 8.71 12.25
N TYR A 39 2.46 7.74 12.11
CA TYR A 39 2.18 7.06 10.85
C TYR A 39 1.77 8.05 9.77
N ARG A 40 0.77 8.89 10.07
CA ARG A 40 0.28 9.96 9.18
C ARG A 40 1.43 10.84 8.71
N THR A 41 2.24 11.36 9.64
CA THR A 41 3.36 12.25 9.28
C THR A 41 4.38 11.56 8.37
N VAL A 42 4.83 10.35 8.73
CA VAL A 42 5.85 9.63 7.96
C VAL A 42 5.32 9.21 6.59
N PHE A 43 4.11 8.64 6.54
CA PHE A 43 3.49 8.20 5.30
C PHE A 43 3.24 9.38 4.35
N SER A 44 2.65 10.47 4.84
CA SER A 44 2.45 11.69 4.05
C SER A 44 3.78 12.24 3.54
N TYR A 45 4.81 12.30 4.38
CA TYR A 45 6.12 12.77 3.94
C TYR A 45 6.67 11.93 2.78
N ILE A 46 6.68 10.60 2.92
CA ILE A 46 7.21 9.69 1.90
C ILE A 46 6.43 9.80 0.59
N VAL A 47 5.10 9.74 0.65
CA VAL A 47 4.26 9.71 -0.56
C VAL A 47 4.23 11.06 -1.27
N LEU A 48 4.37 12.17 -0.56
CA LEU A 48 4.31 13.52 -1.16
C LEU A 48 5.66 14.03 -1.68
N HIS A 49 6.79 13.51 -1.19
CA HIS A 49 8.11 14.08 -1.48
C HIS A 49 9.08 13.12 -2.18
N HIS A 50 8.79 11.82 -2.25
CA HIS A 50 9.64 10.88 -2.96
C HIS A 50 9.18 10.71 -4.41
N ASP A 51 10.13 10.68 -5.35
CA ASP A 51 9.90 10.55 -6.81
C ASP A 51 9.14 9.28 -7.25
N ASN A 52 8.90 8.37 -6.31
CA ASN A 52 8.17 7.12 -6.52
C ASN A 52 6.66 7.36 -6.63
N TRP A 53 6.17 8.51 -6.15
CA TRP A 53 4.77 8.89 -6.19
C TRP A 53 4.61 10.32 -6.67
N LYS A 54 3.54 10.58 -7.42
CA LYS A 54 3.01 11.95 -7.60
C LYS A 54 1.67 11.99 -6.90
N ALA A 55 1.58 12.79 -5.85
CA ALA A 55 0.42 12.82 -4.99
C ALA A 55 0.19 14.20 -4.40
N GLU A 56 -1.03 14.45 -3.97
CA GLU A 56 -1.43 15.64 -3.22
C GLU A 56 -2.17 15.25 -1.94
N CYS A 57 -1.95 16.02 -0.88
CA CYS A 57 -2.71 15.87 0.36
C CYS A 57 -4.00 16.68 0.24
N LEU A 58 -5.16 16.01 0.24
CA LEU A 58 -6.46 16.69 0.18
C LEU A 58 -6.82 17.30 1.54
N PHE A 59 -6.63 16.54 2.61
CA PHE A 59 -6.74 17.02 3.98
C PHE A 59 -5.93 16.15 4.95
N SER A 60 -5.56 16.73 6.10
CA SER A 60 -4.87 16.02 7.17
C SER A 60 -5.18 16.66 8.51
N ASN A 61 -5.86 15.93 9.38
CA ASN A 61 -6.19 16.34 10.75
C ASN A 61 -5.76 15.23 11.75
N PRO A 62 -5.91 15.45 13.08
CA PRO A 62 -5.47 14.46 14.06
C PRO A 62 -6.14 13.08 13.99
N ASN A 63 -7.31 12.96 13.36
CA ASN A 63 -8.11 11.73 13.31
C ASN A 63 -8.11 11.05 11.94
N GLU A 64 -7.87 11.80 10.86
CA GLU A 64 -7.92 11.29 9.50
C GLU A 64 -7.05 12.13 8.56
N PHE A 65 -6.63 11.50 7.46
CA PHE A 65 -5.96 12.17 6.35
C PHE A 65 -6.32 11.47 5.05
N GLN A 66 -6.35 12.25 3.97
CA GLN A 66 -6.62 11.73 2.64
C GLN A 66 -5.56 12.25 1.68
N ILE A 67 -4.97 11.31 0.93
CA ILE A 67 -3.98 11.59 -0.11
C ILE A 67 -4.55 11.08 -1.43
N ASN A 68 -4.51 11.94 -2.43
CA ASN A 68 -4.83 11.59 -3.81
C ASN A 68 -3.52 11.23 -4.52
N ILE A 69 -3.39 10.00 -4.99
CA ILE A 69 -2.18 9.50 -5.66
C ILE A 69 -2.46 9.46 -7.17
N HIS A 70 -1.78 10.32 -7.92
CA HIS A 70 -1.88 10.41 -9.39
C HIS A 70 -0.91 9.46 -10.10
N GLN A 71 0.22 9.13 -9.47
CA GLN A 71 1.23 8.21 -9.99
C GLN A 71 1.70 7.28 -8.87
N CYS A 72 1.68 5.97 -9.12
CA CYS A 72 1.99 4.94 -8.13
C CYS A 72 3.18 4.09 -8.58
N PHE A 73 4.20 4.03 -7.71
CA PHE A 73 5.40 3.23 -7.93
C PHE A 73 5.13 1.80 -8.42
N TRP A 74 4.27 1.05 -7.73
CA TRP A 74 4.03 -0.36 -8.07
C TRP A 74 3.31 -0.52 -9.40
N TYR A 75 2.37 0.36 -9.71
CA TYR A 75 1.68 0.37 -10.99
C TYR A 75 2.67 0.62 -12.14
N ASP A 76 3.48 1.67 -12.01
CA ASP A 76 4.46 2.04 -13.04
C ASP A 76 5.51 0.97 -13.22
N ALA A 77 6.05 0.42 -12.12
CA ALA A 77 7.05 -0.64 -12.17
C ALA A 77 6.51 -1.89 -12.88
N CYS A 78 5.29 -2.34 -12.54
CA CYS A 78 4.68 -3.50 -13.18
C CYS A 78 4.40 -3.24 -14.67
N LEU A 79 3.87 -2.06 -15.01
CA LEU A 79 3.58 -1.68 -16.38
C LEU A 79 4.85 -1.60 -17.24
N GLN A 80 5.90 -0.94 -16.75
CA GLN A 80 7.18 -0.79 -17.45
C GLN A 80 7.90 -2.12 -17.67
N ASN A 81 7.66 -3.12 -16.81
CA ASN A 81 8.24 -4.46 -16.93
C ASN A 81 7.30 -5.45 -17.65
N GLY A 82 6.17 -5.00 -18.20
CA GLY A 82 5.25 -5.85 -18.99
C GLY A 82 4.45 -6.86 -18.17
N CYS A 83 4.33 -6.67 -16.86
CA CYS A 83 3.61 -7.52 -15.92
C CYS A 83 2.53 -6.75 -15.12
N PRO A 84 1.65 -5.97 -15.78
CA PRO A 84 0.66 -5.13 -15.10
C PRO A 84 -0.28 -5.92 -14.17
N GLU A 85 -0.51 -7.20 -14.47
CA GLU A 85 -1.30 -8.12 -13.64
C GLU A 85 -0.75 -8.25 -12.20
N LEU A 86 0.55 -8.05 -11.98
CA LEU A 86 1.16 -8.14 -10.64
C LEU A 86 0.78 -6.94 -9.75
N THR A 87 0.31 -5.83 -10.32
CA THR A 87 -0.08 -4.64 -9.56
C THR A 87 -1.14 -4.97 -8.51
N SER A 88 -2.10 -5.84 -8.86
CA SER A 88 -3.17 -6.26 -7.95
C SER A 88 -2.63 -7.05 -6.76
N ALA A 89 -1.56 -7.83 -6.90
CA ALA A 89 -0.93 -8.55 -5.80
C ALA A 89 -0.30 -7.60 -4.76
N PHE A 90 0.41 -6.55 -5.20
CA PHE A 90 0.93 -5.50 -4.30
C PHE A 90 -0.22 -4.78 -3.58
N CYS A 91 -1.25 -4.41 -4.35
CA CYS A 91 -2.46 -3.81 -3.83
C CYS A 91 -3.16 -4.68 -2.78
N ALA A 92 -3.23 -6.00 -3.00
CA ALA A 92 -3.84 -6.93 -2.05
C ALA A 92 -3.00 -7.11 -0.77
N CYS A 93 -1.66 -7.00 -0.85
CA CYS A 93 -0.84 -7.01 0.36
C CYS A 93 -1.03 -5.72 1.18
N ASP A 94 -1.19 -4.55 0.55
CA ASP A 94 -1.55 -3.33 1.30
C ASP A 94 -2.88 -3.48 2.04
N ASP A 95 -3.93 -4.01 1.39
CA ASP A 95 -5.23 -4.26 2.05
C ASP A 95 -5.10 -5.22 3.24
N THR A 96 -4.35 -6.31 3.06
CA THR A 96 -4.11 -7.31 4.13
C THR A 96 -3.31 -6.71 5.28
N LEU A 97 -2.29 -5.93 4.97
CA LEU A 97 -1.44 -5.29 5.95
C LEU A 97 -2.20 -4.28 6.79
N TYR A 98 -2.97 -3.39 6.15
CA TYR A 98 -3.67 -2.33 6.86
C TYR A 98 -4.95 -2.80 7.57
N SER A 99 -5.61 -3.87 7.08
CA SER A 99 -6.73 -4.49 7.78
C SER A 99 -6.32 -5.15 9.11
N CYS A 100 -5.03 -5.44 9.30
CA CYS A 100 -4.48 -5.96 10.55
C CYS A 100 -4.19 -4.89 11.61
N LEU A 101 -4.33 -3.59 11.30
CA LEU A 101 -4.08 -2.52 12.25
C LEU A 101 -5.35 -2.21 13.06
N HIS A 102 -5.18 -2.00 14.36
CA HIS A 102 -6.28 -1.75 15.29
C HIS A 102 -6.47 -0.26 15.59
N LYS A 103 -5.42 0.56 15.48
CA LYS A 103 -5.42 1.99 15.81
C LYS A 103 -5.68 2.91 14.61
N MET A 104 -5.88 2.34 13.43
CA MET A 104 -6.26 3.09 12.24
C MET A 104 -7.11 2.22 11.33
N ARG A 105 -7.91 2.86 10.48
CA ARG A 105 -8.62 2.21 9.38
C ARG A 105 -8.05 2.71 8.07
N PHE A 106 -7.99 1.81 7.10
CA PHE A 106 -7.51 2.12 5.76
C PHE A 106 -8.65 1.98 4.77
N TYR A 107 -8.78 2.98 3.93
CA TYR A 107 -9.75 3.04 2.85
C TYR A 107 -9.03 3.53 1.61
N ARG A 108 -9.32 2.89 0.47
CA ARG A 108 -8.86 3.33 -0.84
C ARG A 108 -9.98 3.15 -1.84
N SER A 109 -10.02 4.03 -2.83
CA SER A 109 -10.91 3.97 -3.96
C SER A 109 -10.20 4.57 -5.18
N GLY A 110 -10.61 4.19 -6.38
CA GLY A 110 -10.04 4.75 -7.61
C GLY A 110 -10.25 3.89 -8.84
N GLN A 111 -10.24 4.52 -10.02
CA GLN A 111 -10.52 3.87 -11.31
C GLN A 111 -9.50 2.80 -11.72
N TRP A 112 -8.32 2.77 -11.11
CA TRP A 112 -7.29 1.77 -11.42
C TRP A 112 -7.68 0.35 -10.96
N PHE A 113 -8.63 0.23 -10.02
CA PHE A 113 -9.12 -1.06 -9.51
C PHE A 113 -10.17 -1.71 -10.39
N ASP A 114 -10.87 -0.93 -11.23
CA ASP A 114 -11.95 -1.42 -12.09
C ASP A 114 -11.44 -1.83 -13.49
N ARG A 115 -10.13 -1.70 -13.76
CA ARG A 115 -9.54 -2.16 -15.03
C ARG A 115 -9.24 -3.65 -14.93
N THR A 116 -10.04 -4.45 -15.61
CA THR A 116 -9.72 -5.85 -15.89
C THR A 116 -8.41 -5.91 -16.68
N TRP A 117 -7.41 -6.57 -16.12
CA TRP A 117 -6.09 -6.79 -16.72
C TRP A 117 -6.10 -7.96 -17.70
#